data_AF-A0A8S0XMH9-F1
#
_entry.id   AF-A0A8S0XMH9-F1
#
_cell.length_a   1.000
_cell.length_b   1.000
_cell.length_c   1.000
_cell.angle_alpha   90.00
_cell.angle_beta   90.00
_cell.angle_gamma   90.00
#
_symmetry.space_group_name_H-M   'P 1'
#
loop_
_entity.id
_entity.type
_entity.pdbx_description
1 polymer ?
#
loop_
_entity_poly.entity_id
_entity_poly.type
_entity_poly.pdbx_seq_one_letter_code
_entity_poly.pdbx_strand_id
1 'polypeptide(L)'
;MNNTSTTTNTRTPPLPTRMDGTRHRQETPTPPNLFVETIKVMVEGRVYRVPSYHLLTSRMIREGLQIVHGDDTERSIDLTFHANREDFENLIEVLYPSNITFDKSPRGRIWLSALKLATRLEMKATRAASIYAIMHNAVGDMGTMEKVLVGQAHGVPSLFCQGCEEFVLRSDTPTIAELLLLKGPGARLMLLREERIQMQLQGVRRCFDAAKRVGEVFKEDLEKLEDIEKRMSAGGRRSSEGSVNGSCPRDLDASKERITKRARMN
;
A
#
# COMPACT_ATOMS: atom_id res chain seq x y z
N MET A 1 -21.54 7.45 -48.15
CA MET A 1 -20.59 7.31 -49.26
C MET A 1 -20.06 8.70 -49.57
N ASN A 2 -18.83 9.03 -49.16
CA ASN A 2 -18.10 10.21 -49.60
C ASN A 2 -16.62 9.83 -49.65
N ASN A 3 -16.14 9.56 -50.87
CA ASN A 3 -14.76 9.20 -51.15
C ASN A 3 -13.97 10.49 -51.40
N THR A 4 -13.06 10.84 -50.49
CA THR A 4 -12.07 11.89 -50.70
C THR A 4 -10.72 11.26 -50.99
N SER A 5 -10.36 11.29 -52.28
CA SER A 5 -9.06 10.86 -52.80
C SER A 5 -8.02 11.95 -52.53
N THR A 6 -7.03 11.66 -51.68
CA THR A 6 -5.91 12.56 -51.41
C THR A 6 -4.70 12.14 -52.25
N THR A 7 -4.40 12.93 -53.27
CA THR A 7 -3.29 12.73 -54.21
C THR A 7 -1.97 13.08 -53.53
N THR A 8 -1.12 12.08 -53.30
CA THR A 8 0.23 12.23 -52.73
C THR A 8 1.23 12.59 -53.84
N ASN A 9 1.74 13.82 -53.78
CA ASN A 9 2.77 14.33 -54.69
C ASN A 9 4.15 13.95 -54.13
N THR A 10 4.72 12.84 -54.60
CA THR A 10 6.04 12.36 -54.17
C THR A 10 7.13 13.15 -54.91
N ARG A 11 7.67 14.16 -54.24
CA ARG A 11 8.78 14.97 -54.73
C ARG A 11 10.09 14.34 -54.26
N THR A 12 10.77 13.63 -55.14
CA THR A 12 12.08 13.00 -54.88
C THR A 12 13.14 14.08 -54.62
N PRO A 13 13.79 14.11 -53.45
CA PRO A 13 14.85 15.08 -53.19
C PRO A 13 16.13 14.71 -53.95
N PRO A 14 16.94 15.71 -54.35
CA PRO A 14 18.20 15.48 -55.06
C PRO A 14 19.23 14.79 -54.17
N LEU A 15 20.00 13.89 -54.78
CA LEU A 15 21.11 13.17 -54.16
C LEU A 15 22.19 14.15 -53.68
N PRO A 16 22.66 14.04 -52.42
CA PRO A 16 23.72 14.89 -51.92
C PRO A 16 25.06 14.50 -52.55
N THR A 17 25.72 15.51 -53.12
CA THR A 17 27.09 15.44 -53.64
C THR A 17 28.05 15.05 -52.53
N ARG A 18 28.81 13.98 -52.78
CA ARG A 18 29.78 13.37 -51.88
C ARG A 18 30.98 14.32 -51.71
N MET A 19 30.97 15.08 -50.62
CA MET A 19 32.13 15.81 -50.12
C MET A 19 32.97 14.84 -49.28
N ASP A 20 34.18 14.52 -49.74
CA ASP A 20 35.20 13.83 -48.96
C ASP A 20 35.74 14.79 -47.88
N GLY A 21 34.94 14.95 -46.83
CA GLY A 21 35.36 15.57 -45.59
C GLY A 21 35.98 14.51 -44.69
N THR A 22 37.26 14.70 -44.35
CA THR A 22 37.99 13.97 -43.32
C THR A 22 37.13 13.89 -42.06
N ARG A 23 36.48 12.73 -41.85
CA ARG A 23 35.57 12.51 -40.72
C ARG A 23 36.40 12.50 -39.45
N HIS A 24 36.47 13.65 -38.78
CA HIS A 24 36.76 13.66 -37.35
C HIS A 24 35.71 12.79 -36.67
N ARG A 25 36.14 11.60 -36.25
CA ARG A 25 35.37 10.68 -35.44
C ARG A 25 35.10 11.40 -34.12
N GLN A 26 33.98 12.11 -34.04
CA GLN A 26 33.45 12.57 -32.76
C GLN A 26 33.21 11.31 -31.94
N GLU A 27 34.09 11.07 -30.98
CA GLU A 27 33.85 10.10 -29.93
C GLU A 27 32.58 10.55 -29.22
N THR A 28 31.47 9.90 -29.55
CA THR A 28 30.22 10.07 -28.80
C THR A 28 30.55 9.77 -27.36
N PRO A 29 30.38 10.74 -26.42
CA PRO A 29 30.69 10.53 -25.03
C PRO A 29 29.98 9.25 -24.59
N THR A 30 30.77 8.25 -24.20
CA THR A 30 30.24 6.97 -23.71
C THR A 30 29.23 7.33 -22.63
N PRO A 31 27.94 6.94 -22.77
CA PRO A 31 26.94 7.32 -21.79
C PRO A 31 27.46 6.88 -20.42
N PRO A 32 27.30 7.74 -19.39
CA PRO A 32 27.80 7.42 -18.06
C PRO A 32 27.30 6.03 -17.70
N ASN A 33 28.24 5.15 -17.35
CA ASN A 33 27.98 3.77 -16.96
C ASN A 33 27.03 3.80 -15.75
N LEU A 34 25.73 3.74 -16.01
CA LEU A 34 24.66 3.70 -15.01
C LEU A 34 24.62 2.28 -14.46
N PHE A 35 25.61 1.95 -13.62
CA PHE A 35 25.58 0.71 -12.86
C PHE A 35 24.46 0.81 -11.83
N VAL A 36 23.34 0.16 -12.12
CA VAL A 36 22.24 0.01 -11.17
C VAL A 36 22.64 -1.10 -10.19
N GLU A 37 22.89 -0.75 -8.94
CA GLU A 37 23.14 -1.74 -7.89
C GLU A 37 21.90 -2.64 -7.73
N THR A 38 22.09 -3.95 -7.81
CA THR A 38 21.02 -4.95 -7.67
C THR A 38 21.20 -5.77 -6.40
N ILE A 39 20.09 -6.19 -5.78
CA ILE A 39 20.07 -7.16 -4.69
C ILE A 39 19.31 -8.42 -5.09
N LYS A 40 19.67 -9.56 -4.48
CA LYS A 40 18.95 -10.83 -4.61
C LYS A 40 17.87 -10.90 -3.52
N VAL A 41 16.62 -11.07 -3.89
CA VAL A 41 15.48 -11.18 -2.96
C VAL A 41 14.85 -12.55 -3.11
N MET A 42 14.77 -13.33 -2.04
CA MET A 42 14.12 -14.64 -2.03
C MET A 42 12.66 -14.49 -1.55
N VAL A 43 11.71 -15.00 -2.33
CA VAL A 43 10.27 -14.99 -2.00
C VAL A 43 9.67 -16.32 -2.42
N GLU A 44 9.09 -17.07 -1.48
CA GLU A 44 8.45 -18.37 -1.74
C GLU A 44 9.34 -19.32 -2.57
N GLY A 45 10.62 -19.39 -2.23
CA GLY A 45 11.61 -20.25 -2.91
C GLY A 45 12.07 -19.76 -4.29
N ARG A 46 11.68 -18.55 -4.71
CA ARG A 46 12.14 -17.91 -5.95
C ARG A 46 13.11 -16.78 -5.66
N VAL A 47 14.15 -16.66 -6.47
CA VAL A 47 15.15 -15.59 -6.36
C VAL A 47 14.86 -14.52 -7.42
N TYR A 48 14.68 -13.29 -6.96
CA TYR A 48 14.49 -12.11 -7.77
C TYR A 48 15.75 -11.25 -7.73
N ARG A 49 16.20 -10.77 -8.89
CA ARG A 49 17.27 -9.77 -8.98
C ARG A 49 16.64 -8.42 -9.30
N VAL A 50 16.67 -7.50 -8.34
CA VAL A 50 15.95 -6.21 -8.43
C VAL A 50 16.87 -5.05 -8.06
N PRO A 51 16.63 -3.83 -8.57
CA PRO A 51 17.40 -2.66 -8.15
C PRO A 51 17.28 -2.43 -6.63
N SER A 52 18.38 -2.00 -6.02
CA SER A 52 18.46 -1.83 -4.56
C SER A 52 17.78 -0.54 -4.07
N TYR A 53 17.82 0.52 -4.89
CA TYR A 53 17.57 1.90 -4.47
C TYR A 53 16.29 2.10 -3.64
N HIS A 54 15.12 1.68 -4.14
CA HIS A 54 13.87 1.87 -3.41
C HIS A 54 13.71 0.92 -2.24
N LEU A 55 14.20 -0.32 -2.36
CA LEU A 55 14.10 -1.31 -1.29
C LEU A 55 14.96 -0.92 -0.08
N LEU A 56 16.14 -0.35 -0.32
CA LEU A 56 17.02 0.16 0.73
C LEU A 56 16.45 1.38 1.49
N THR A 57 15.33 1.97 1.05
CA THR A 57 14.64 2.99 1.87
C THR A 57 14.01 2.38 3.12
N SER A 58 13.61 1.11 3.05
CA SER A 58 13.10 0.34 4.20
C SER A 58 14.23 0.05 5.17
N ARG A 59 14.01 0.40 6.45
CA ARG A 59 14.90 0.02 7.55
C ARG A 59 14.94 -1.50 7.71
N MET A 60 13.78 -2.15 7.70
CA MET A 60 13.65 -3.60 7.82
C MET A 60 14.46 -4.34 6.75
N ILE A 61 14.42 -3.87 5.50
CA ILE A 61 15.23 -4.46 4.43
C ILE A 61 16.70 -4.21 4.68
N ARG A 62 17.11 -2.98 5.01
CA ARG A 62 18.53 -2.67 5.30
C ARG A 62 19.12 -3.54 6.41
N GLU A 63 18.37 -3.75 7.49
CA GLU A 63 18.80 -4.56 8.63
C GLU A 63 18.72 -6.06 8.35
N GLY A 64 17.79 -6.49 7.49
CA GLY A 64 17.63 -7.89 7.09
C GLY A 64 18.57 -8.34 5.97
N LEU A 65 19.31 -7.42 5.35
CA LEU A 65 20.29 -7.76 4.31
C LEU A 65 21.45 -8.54 4.91
N GLN A 66 21.67 -9.72 4.37
CA GLN A 66 22.80 -10.56 4.71
C GLN A 66 23.82 -10.52 3.57
N ILE A 67 25.10 -10.40 3.94
CA ILE A 67 26.21 -10.60 3.02
C ILE A 67 26.46 -12.10 2.98
N VAL A 68 25.99 -12.77 1.92
CA VAL A 68 26.28 -14.20 1.73
C VAL A 68 27.75 -14.33 1.39
N HIS A 69 28.51 -15.02 2.25
CA HIS A 69 29.94 -15.22 2.05
C HIS A 69 30.14 -16.39 1.09
N GLY A 70 30.45 -16.09 -0.17
CA GLY A 70 30.72 -17.09 -1.20
C GLY A 70 30.83 -16.43 -2.58
N ASP A 71 32.02 -15.90 -2.88
CA ASP A 71 32.48 -15.34 -4.16
C ASP A 71 31.71 -14.17 -4.82
N ASP A 72 30.44 -13.94 -4.52
CA ASP A 72 29.66 -12.83 -5.06
C ASP A 72 29.52 -11.71 -4.03
N THR A 73 29.97 -10.50 -4.37
CA THR A 73 29.70 -9.24 -3.64
C THR A 73 28.21 -8.85 -3.59
N GLU A 74 27.30 -9.77 -3.95
CA GLU A 74 25.89 -9.49 -4.11
C GLU A 74 25.14 -9.66 -2.78
N ARG A 75 24.48 -8.59 -2.33
CA ARG A 75 23.66 -8.61 -1.11
C ARG A 75 22.37 -9.41 -1.36
N SER A 76 21.95 -10.20 -0.38
CA SER A 76 20.71 -10.95 -0.45
C SER A 76 19.81 -10.78 0.77
N ILE A 77 18.50 -10.92 0.58
CA ILE A 77 17.49 -10.91 1.64
C ILE A 77 16.43 -11.97 1.36
N ASP A 78 15.98 -12.65 2.42
CA ASP A 78 14.87 -13.61 2.37
C ASP A 78 13.59 -12.96 2.93
N LEU A 79 12.57 -12.86 2.09
CA LEU A 79 11.24 -12.32 2.41
C LEU A 79 10.15 -13.40 2.39
N THR A 80 10.51 -14.68 2.41
CA THR A 80 9.55 -15.81 2.32
C THR A 80 8.48 -15.77 3.41
N PHE A 81 8.78 -15.27 4.61
CA PHE A 81 7.80 -15.10 5.70
C PHE A 81 7.07 -13.76 5.69
N HIS A 82 7.44 -12.84 4.79
CA HIS A 82 6.93 -11.48 4.75
C HIS A 82 6.04 -11.20 3.54
N ALA A 83 6.24 -11.90 2.43
CA ALA A 83 5.49 -11.69 1.21
C ALA A 83 5.17 -13.02 0.54
N ASN A 84 3.99 -13.10 -0.08
CA ASN A 84 3.79 -14.07 -1.15
C ASN A 84 4.38 -13.50 -2.45
N ARG A 85 4.52 -14.37 -3.45
CA ARG A 85 5.10 -14.00 -4.74
C ARG A 85 4.37 -12.86 -5.44
N GLU A 86 3.04 -12.93 -5.50
CA GLU A 86 2.20 -11.97 -6.24
C GLU A 86 2.28 -10.57 -5.63
N ASP A 87 2.21 -10.46 -4.30
CA ASP A 87 2.32 -9.19 -3.58
C ASP A 87 3.71 -8.56 -3.78
N PHE A 88 4.76 -9.38 -3.83
CA PHE A 88 6.11 -8.91 -4.12
C PHE A 88 6.25 -8.42 -5.57
N GLU A 89 5.77 -9.17 -6.55
CA GLU A 89 5.78 -8.78 -7.97
C GLU A 89 5.02 -7.46 -8.18
N ASN A 90 3.83 -7.31 -7.58
CA ASN A 90 3.05 -6.07 -7.61
C ASN A 90 3.79 -4.89 -6.95
N LEU A 91 4.49 -5.12 -5.83
CA LEU A 91 5.32 -4.09 -5.21
C LEU A 91 6.46 -3.66 -6.14
N ILE A 92 7.15 -4.61 -6.77
CA ILE A 92 8.25 -4.31 -7.71
C ILE A 92 7.74 -3.52 -8.91
N GLU A 93 6.56 -3.84 -9.44
CA GLU A 93 5.93 -3.06 -10.51
C GLU A 93 5.65 -1.61 -10.10
N VAL A 94 5.21 -1.38 -8.85
CA VAL A 94 5.01 -0.04 -8.30
C VAL A 94 6.33 0.72 -8.11
N LEU A 95 7.37 0.04 -7.64
CA LEU A 95 8.69 0.66 -7.39
C LEU A 95 9.47 0.95 -8.66
N TYR A 96 9.33 0.08 -9.66
CA TYR A 96 10.11 0.10 -10.89
C TYR A 96 9.17 -0.07 -12.08
N PRO A 97 8.32 0.93 -12.37
CA PRO A 97 7.37 0.84 -13.48
C PRO A 97 8.15 0.68 -14.78
N SER A 98 8.07 -0.50 -15.37
CA SER A 98 8.57 -0.74 -16.71
C SER A 98 7.56 -0.19 -17.72
N ASN A 99 8.05 0.46 -18.78
CA ASN A 99 7.24 0.79 -19.96
C ASN A 99 6.63 -0.46 -20.63
N ILE A 100 7.06 -1.65 -20.22
CA ILE A 100 6.46 -2.93 -20.54
C ILE A 100 5.27 -3.09 -19.60
N THR A 101 4.08 -2.75 -20.09
CA THR A 101 2.83 -2.92 -19.36
C THR A 101 2.64 -4.41 -19.02
N PHE A 102 2.68 -4.75 -17.73
CA PHE A 102 2.13 -6.02 -17.29
C PHE A 102 0.59 -5.89 -17.35
N ASP A 103 0.02 -6.09 -18.54
CA ASP A 103 -1.42 -5.96 -18.87
C ASP A 103 -2.36 -6.92 -18.10
N LYS A 104 -1.91 -7.53 -17.00
CA LYS A 104 -2.55 -8.71 -16.42
C LYS A 104 -3.28 -8.49 -15.10
N SER A 105 -3.09 -7.36 -14.40
CA SER A 105 -3.79 -7.12 -13.13
C SER A 105 -4.60 -5.82 -13.15
N PRO A 106 -5.84 -5.81 -12.61
CA PRO A 106 -6.58 -4.57 -12.39
C PRO A 106 -5.70 -3.62 -11.57
N ARG A 107 -5.50 -2.39 -12.06
CA ARG A 107 -4.57 -1.43 -11.45
C ARG A 107 -4.81 -1.26 -9.95
N GLY A 108 -6.07 -1.33 -9.48
CA GLY A 108 -6.39 -1.27 -8.06
C GLY A 108 -5.79 -2.38 -7.21
N ARG A 109 -5.72 -3.62 -7.71
CA ARG A 109 -5.12 -4.75 -6.97
C ARG A 109 -3.62 -4.59 -6.80
N ILE A 110 -2.92 -4.10 -7.82
CA ILE A 110 -1.49 -3.82 -7.77
C ILE A 110 -1.19 -2.84 -6.61
N TRP A 111 -1.91 -1.71 -6.56
CA TRP A 111 -1.71 -0.72 -5.51
C TRP A 111 -2.10 -1.22 -4.12
N LEU A 112 -3.11 -2.07 -4.01
CA LEU A 112 -3.49 -2.67 -2.74
C LEU A 112 -2.42 -3.66 -2.23
N SER A 113 -1.90 -4.52 -3.10
CA SER A 113 -0.77 -5.40 -2.78
C SER A 113 0.47 -4.61 -2.38
N ALA A 114 0.79 -3.55 -3.13
CA ALA A 114 1.89 -2.66 -2.79
C ALA A 114 1.68 -1.96 -1.45
N LEU A 115 0.46 -1.48 -1.13
CA LEU A 115 0.13 -0.90 0.17
C LEU A 115 0.35 -1.90 1.30
N LYS A 116 -0.18 -3.13 1.15
CA LYS A 116 -0.02 -4.22 2.12
C LYS A 116 1.45 -4.48 2.43
N LEU A 117 2.25 -4.69 1.38
CA LEU A 117 3.65 -5.06 1.54
C LEU A 117 4.51 -3.88 1.98
N ALA A 118 4.26 -2.67 1.47
CA ALA A 118 4.93 -1.45 1.92
C ALA A 118 4.66 -1.15 3.40
N THR A 119 3.45 -1.46 3.90
CA THR A 119 3.11 -1.33 5.31
C THR A 119 3.91 -2.32 6.15
N ARG A 120 3.99 -3.58 5.70
CA ARG A 120 4.72 -4.64 6.41
C ARG A 120 6.23 -4.43 6.40
N LEU A 121 6.78 -3.94 5.31
CA LEU A 121 8.21 -3.66 5.13
C LEU A 121 8.60 -2.24 5.54
N GLU A 122 7.72 -1.48 6.18
CA GLU A 122 7.98 -0.10 6.63
C GLU A 122 8.47 0.86 5.52
N MET A 123 8.01 0.65 4.28
CA MET A 123 8.35 1.48 3.11
C MET A 123 7.45 2.71 3.05
N LYS A 124 7.79 3.76 3.82
CA LYS A 124 6.94 4.95 3.99
C LYS A 124 6.57 5.66 2.68
N ALA A 125 7.56 5.90 1.82
CA ALA A 125 7.33 6.59 0.55
C ALA A 125 6.39 5.79 -0.36
N THR A 126 6.62 4.49 -0.46
CA THR A 126 5.78 3.57 -1.26
C THR A 126 4.39 3.42 -0.67
N ARG A 127 4.26 3.38 0.67
CA ARG A 127 2.96 3.40 1.36
C ARG A 127 2.17 4.65 1.00
N ALA A 128 2.78 5.83 1.13
CA ALA A 128 2.14 7.10 0.79
C ALA A 128 1.72 7.17 -0.68
N ALA A 129 2.61 6.75 -1.60
CA ALA A 129 2.30 6.67 -3.03
C ALA A 129 1.13 5.72 -3.32
N SER A 130 1.09 4.57 -2.64
CA SER A 130 0.02 3.58 -2.81
C SER A 130 -1.32 4.10 -2.29
N ILE A 131 -1.35 4.78 -1.13
CA ILE A 131 -2.56 5.42 -0.61
C ILE A 131 -3.06 6.47 -1.60
N TYR A 132 -2.17 7.34 -2.08
CA TYR A 132 -2.52 8.35 -3.07
C TYR A 132 -3.10 7.72 -4.35
N ALA A 133 -2.45 6.69 -4.88
CA ALA A 133 -2.94 6.01 -6.09
C ALA A 133 -4.29 5.31 -5.86
N ILE A 134 -4.48 4.67 -4.71
CA ILE A 134 -5.78 4.07 -4.35
C ILE A 134 -6.87 5.14 -4.27
N MET A 135 -6.59 6.27 -3.61
CA MET A 135 -7.55 7.34 -3.37
C MET A 135 -7.85 8.25 -4.58
N HIS A 136 -6.98 8.29 -5.59
CA HIS A 136 -7.17 9.20 -6.73
C HIS A 136 -7.27 8.50 -8.08
N ASN A 137 -6.61 7.36 -8.26
CA ASN A 137 -6.47 6.73 -9.57
C ASN A 137 -7.17 5.37 -9.66
N ALA A 138 -7.39 4.69 -8.53
CA ALA A 138 -7.98 3.35 -8.49
C ALA A 138 -9.32 3.27 -7.73
N VAL A 139 -9.86 4.41 -7.26
CA VAL A 139 -11.13 4.46 -6.50
C VAL A 139 -12.30 3.89 -7.29
N GLY A 140 -12.28 4.02 -8.62
CA GLY A 140 -13.36 3.54 -9.49
C GLY A 140 -13.61 2.03 -9.37
N ASP A 141 -12.58 1.26 -9.00
CA ASP A 141 -12.66 -0.20 -8.98
C ASP A 141 -12.81 -0.78 -7.57
N MET A 142 -12.53 0.00 -6.52
CA MET A 142 -12.55 -0.51 -5.14
C MET A 142 -13.96 -0.43 -4.55
N GLY A 143 -14.52 -1.58 -4.19
CA GLY A 143 -15.84 -1.67 -3.58
C GLY A 143 -15.89 -0.96 -2.22
N THR A 144 -17.06 -0.42 -1.86
CA THR A 144 -17.31 0.26 -0.58
C THR A 144 -16.84 -0.54 0.63
N MET A 145 -17.15 -1.84 0.65
CA MET A 145 -16.74 -2.76 1.72
C MET A 145 -15.22 -2.91 1.82
N GLU A 146 -14.57 -3.00 0.65
CA GLU A 146 -13.12 -3.13 0.56
C GLU A 146 -12.42 -1.89 1.11
N LYS A 147 -12.93 -0.68 0.82
CA LYS A 147 -12.40 0.57 1.40
C LYS A 147 -12.42 0.56 2.93
N VAL A 148 -13.54 0.15 3.54
CA VAL A 148 -13.65 0.06 5.00
C VAL A 148 -12.66 -0.94 5.56
N LEU A 149 -12.60 -2.14 4.99
CA LEU A 149 -11.72 -3.21 5.46
C LEU A 149 -10.23 -2.87 5.29
N VAL A 150 -9.85 -2.32 4.13
CA VAL A 150 -8.46 -1.93 3.84
C VAL A 150 -8.05 -0.74 4.69
N GLY A 151 -8.91 0.28 4.81
CA GLY A 151 -8.67 1.45 5.65
C GLY A 151 -8.44 1.05 7.11
N GLN A 152 -9.25 0.14 7.63
CA GLN A 152 -9.11 -0.40 8.98
C GLN A 152 -7.83 -1.27 9.12
N ALA A 153 -7.60 -2.20 8.21
CA ALA A 153 -6.50 -3.16 8.29
C ALA A 153 -5.12 -2.51 8.14
N HIS A 154 -5.01 -1.43 7.37
CA HIS A 154 -3.74 -0.76 7.04
C HIS A 154 -3.56 0.60 7.71
N GLY A 155 -4.46 0.99 8.61
CA GLY A 155 -4.36 2.27 9.32
C GLY A 155 -4.42 3.46 8.38
N VAL A 156 -5.40 3.48 7.47
CA VAL A 156 -5.61 4.58 6.50
C VAL A 156 -6.97 5.23 6.82
N PRO A 157 -7.00 6.26 7.70
CA PRO A 157 -8.23 6.87 8.19
C PRO A 157 -9.11 7.42 7.06
N SER A 158 -8.49 8.08 6.08
CA SER A 158 -9.19 8.69 4.94
C SER A 158 -9.96 7.65 4.12
N LEU A 159 -9.34 6.51 3.84
CA LEU A 159 -9.95 5.41 3.09
C LEU A 159 -11.08 4.75 3.90
N PHE A 160 -10.90 4.62 5.21
CA PHE A 160 -11.93 4.11 6.12
C PHE A 160 -13.15 5.04 6.15
N CYS A 161 -12.95 6.35 6.33
CA CYS A 161 -14.03 7.34 6.30
C CYS A 161 -14.80 7.29 4.99
N GLN A 162 -14.08 7.32 3.86
CA GLN A 162 -14.70 7.28 2.54
C GLN A 162 -15.55 6.02 2.35
N GLY A 163 -15.05 4.85 2.74
CA GLY A 163 -15.82 3.60 2.69
C GLY A 163 -17.07 3.63 3.58
N CYS A 164 -16.96 4.19 4.79
CA CYS A 164 -18.08 4.34 5.71
C CYS A 164 -19.15 5.30 5.16
N GLU A 165 -18.75 6.43 4.60
CA GLU A 165 -19.65 7.41 3.98
C GLU A 165 -20.40 6.78 2.79
N GLU A 166 -19.67 6.12 1.89
CA GLU A 166 -20.25 5.41 0.75
C GLU A 166 -21.24 4.33 1.20
N PHE A 167 -20.92 3.60 2.28
CA PHE A 167 -21.80 2.57 2.82
C PHE A 167 -23.13 3.15 3.33
N VAL A 168 -23.07 4.25 4.07
CA VAL A 168 -24.25 4.93 4.62
C VAL A 168 -25.10 5.54 3.50
N LEU A 169 -24.46 6.05 2.45
CA LEU A 169 -25.14 6.67 1.31
C LEU A 169 -25.70 5.66 0.30
N ARG A 170 -25.27 4.40 0.34
CA ARG A 170 -25.73 3.35 -0.58
C ARG A 170 -27.25 3.19 -0.54
N SER A 171 -27.87 3.05 -1.72
CA SER A 171 -29.29 2.73 -1.88
C SER A 171 -29.58 1.31 -1.44
N ASP A 172 -28.74 0.38 -1.89
CA ASP A 172 -28.95 -1.04 -1.76
C ASP A 172 -28.86 -1.49 -0.29
N THR A 173 -29.74 -2.42 0.07
CA THR A 173 -29.78 -2.99 1.42
C THR A 173 -28.54 -3.86 1.64
N PRO A 174 -27.74 -3.59 2.70
CA PRO A 174 -26.61 -4.43 3.03
C PRO A 174 -27.00 -5.86 3.33
N THR A 175 -26.23 -6.81 2.81
CA THR A 175 -26.44 -8.23 3.11
C THR A 175 -25.91 -8.56 4.51
N ILE A 176 -26.46 -9.59 5.13
CA ILE A 176 -25.99 -10.05 6.45
C ILE A 176 -24.50 -10.44 6.38
N ALA A 177 -24.06 -11.04 5.28
CA ALA A 177 -22.66 -11.42 5.06
C ALA A 177 -21.72 -10.19 5.08
N GLU A 178 -22.13 -9.09 4.44
CA GLU A 178 -21.38 -7.82 4.49
C GLU A 178 -21.24 -7.29 5.92
N LEU A 179 -22.34 -7.29 6.68
CA LEU A 179 -22.35 -6.80 8.06
C LEU A 179 -21.46 -7.64 8.98
N LEU A 180 -21.51 -8.97 8.82
CA LEU A 180 -20.65 -9.89 9.57
C LEU A 180 -19.17 -9.68 9.23
N LEU A 181 -18.86 -9.39 7.97
CA LEU A 181 -17.49 -9.14 7.52
C LEU A 181 -16.91 -7.87 8.14
N LEU A 182 -17.71 -6.80 8.27
CA LEU A 182 -17.30 -5.54 8.91
C LEU A 182 -17.15 -5.63 10.42
N LYS A 183 -17.73 -6.64 11.08
CA LYS A 183 -17.71 -6.80 12.54
C LYS A 183 -18.26 -5.53 13.23
N GLY A 184 -17.53 -4.98 14.21
CA GLY A 184 -17.95 -3.83 15.02
C GLY A 184 -18.45 -2.62 14.21
N PRO A 185 -17.71 -2.14 13.19
CA PRO A 185 -18.20 -1.11 12.28
C PRO A 185 -19.56 -1.40 11.62
N GLY A 186 -19.88 -2.65 11.28
CA GLY A 186 -21.08 -3.00 10.52
C GLY A 186 -22.38 -2.59 11.21
N ALA A 187 -22.50 -2.84 12.52
CA ALA A 187 -23.69 -2.45 13.29
C ALA A 187 -23.86 -0.93 13.37
N ARG A 188 -22.76 -0.19 13.60
CA ARG A 188 -22.76 1.28 13.67
C ARG A 188 -23.13 1.92 12.33
N LEU A 189 -22.63 1.37 11.23
CA LEU A 189 -22.97 1.84 9.88
C LEU A 189 -24.43 1.57 9.53
N MET A 190 -25.00 0.44 9.95
CA MET A 190 -26.43 0.18 9.80
C MET A 190 -27.28 1.23 10.53
N LEU A 191 -26.93 1.56 11.77
CA LEU A 191 -27.66 2.59 12.53
C LEU A 191 -27.62 3.96 11.82
N LEU A 192 -26.46 4.38 11.32
CA LEU A 192 -26.33 5.61 10.54
C LEU A 192 -27.15 5.60 9.25
N ARG A 193 -27.20 4.45 8.56
CA ARG A 193 -28.01 4.27 7.36
C ARG A 193 -29.51 4.37 7.66
N GLU A 194 -29.98 3.74 8.73
CA GLU A 194 -31.39 3.82 9.16
C GLU A 194 -31.76 5.24 9.61
N GLU A 195 -30.88 5.94 10.32
CA GLU A 195 -31.05 7.36 10.67
C GLU A 195 -31.27 8.21 9.41
N ARG A 196 -30.42 8.04 8.40
CA ARG A 196 -30.56 8.72 7.10
C ARG A 196 -31.91 8.42 6.43
N ILE A 197 -32.32 7.15 6.37
CA ILE A 197 -33.57 6.73 5.73
C ILE A 197 -34.78 7.33 6.46
N GLN A 198 -34.77 7.32 7.79
CA GLN A 198 -35.84 7.92 8.59
C GLN A 198 -35.99 9.43 8.32
N MET A 199 -34.87 10.17 8.21
CA MET A 199 -34.91 11.59 7.86
C MET A 199 -35.51 11.84 6.48
N GLN A 200 -35.21 10.98 5.50
CA GLN A 200 -35.79 11.06 4.15
C GLN A 200 -37.30 10.81 4.18
N LEU A 201 -37.76 9.81 4.92
CA LEU A 201 -39.20 9.48 5.05
C LEU A 201 -39.99 10.58 5.75
N GLN A 202 -39.37 11.30 6.69
CA GLN A 202 -40.00 12.44 7.38
C GLN A 202 -40.07 13.70 6.51
N GLY A 203 -39.57 13.67 5.27
CA GLY A 203 -39.58 14.82 4.37
C GLY A 203 -38.67 15.96 4.85
N VAL A 204 -37.73 15.68 5.75
CA VAL A 204 -36.77 16.68 6.25
C VAL A 204 -35.86 17.06 5.08
N ARG A 205 -36.03 18.28 4.56
CA ARG A 205 -35.22 18.80 3.43
C ARG A 205 -33.75 19.07 3.77
N ARG A 206 -33.34 18.92 5.04
CA ARG A 206 -31.94 19.07 5.41
C ARG A 206 -31.17 17.87 4.88
N CYS A 207 -30.09 18.13 4.14
CA CYS A 207 -29.20 17.09 3.65
C CYS A 207 -28.56 16.38 4.85
N PHE A 208 -28.67 15.05 4.88
CA PHE A 208 -27.93 14.22 5.83
C PHE A 208 -26.43 14.30 5.49
N ASP A 209 -25.64 14.87 6.40
CA ASP A 209 -24.19 15.00 6.25
C ASP A 209 -23.51 13.71 6.73
N ALA A 210 -23.29 12.79 5.80
CA ALA A 210 -22.71 11.48 6.10
C ALA A 210 -21.28 11.61 6.65
N ALA A 211 -20.45 12.49 6.10
CA ALA A 211 -19.07 12.68 6.53
C ALA A 211 -19.01 13.13 7.99
N LYS A 212 -19.84 14.12 8.36
CA LYS A 212 -19.92 14.60 9.74
C LYS A 212 -20.37 13.49 10.69
N ARG A 213 -21.45 12.77 10.36
CA ARG A 213 -22.00 11.72 11.23
C ARG A 213 -21.06 10.53 11.37
N VAL A 214 -20.37 10.13 10.30
CA VAL A 214 -19.32 9.10 10.34
C VAL A 214 -18.17 9.57 11.26
N GLY A 215 -17.69 10.80 11.11
CA GLY A 215 -16.64 11.35 11.97
C GLY A 215 -17.01 11.38 13.45
N GLU A 216 -18.27 11.68 13.77
CA GLU A 216 -18.79 11.66 15.14
C GLU A 216 -18.88 10.24 15.72
N VAL A 217 -19.47 9.28 14.99
CA VAL A 217 -19.69 7.90 15.45
C VAL A 217 -18.39 7.09 15.52
N PHE A 218 -17.44 7.37 14.64
CA PHE A 218 -16.16 6.64 14.53
C PHE A 218 -14.98 7.43 15.10
N LYS A 219 -15.21 8.50 15.87
CA LYS A 219 -14.14 9.35 16.41
C LYS A 219 -12.99 8.56 17.05
N GLU A 220 -13.30 7.63 17.95
CA GLU A 220 -12.29 6.80 18.62
C GLU A 220 -11.53 5.87 17.67
N ASP A 221 -12.20 5.33 16.65
CA ASP A 221 -11.55 4.49 15.65
C ASP A 221 -10.62 5.32 14.77
N LEU A 222 -11.06 6.53 14.38
CA LEU A 222 -10.26 7.45 13.58
C LEU A 222 -9.02 7.93 14.33
N GLU A 223 -9.15 8.27 15.61
CA GLU A 223 -8.00 8.61 16.47
C GLU A 223 -6.99 7.46 16.52
N LYS A 224 -7.44 6.21 16.69
CA LYS A 224 -6.57 5.03 16.66
C LYS A 224 -5.88 4.82 15.31
N LEU A 225 -6.61 5.01 14.21
CA LEU A 225 -6.05 4.87 12.86
C LEU A 225 -5.03 5.98 12.56
N GLU A 226 -5.30 7.21 12.98
CA GLU A 226 -4.36 8.32 12.90
C GLU A 226 -3.09 8.05 13.70
N ASP A 227 -3.20 7.46 14.89
CA ASP A 227 -2.04 7.10 15.70
C ASP A 227 -1.21 5.99 15.06
N ILE A 228 -1.85 5.04 14.36
CA ILE A 228 -1.15 4.06 13.52
C ILE A 228 -0.41 4.78 12.41
N GLU A 229 -1.09 5.64 11.66
CA GLU A 229 -0.49 6.37 10.54
C GLU A 229 0.66 7.29 10.98
N LYS A 230 0.51 7.99 12.11
CA LYS A 230 1.57 8.81 12.72
C LYS A 230 2.77 7.95 13.11
N ARG A 231 2.57 6.78 13.72
CA ARG A 231 3.69 5.86 14.06
C ARG A 231 4.41 5.37 12.81
N MET A 232 3.67 5.02 11.76
CA MET A 232 4.24 4.61 10.48
C MET A 232 5.03 5.76 9.82
N SER A 233 4.56 7.00 9.97
CA SER A 233 5.25 8.18 9.43
C SER A 233 6.46 8.60 10.27
N ALA A 234 6.39 8.48 11.60
CA ALA A 234 7.38 8.96 12.55
C ALA A 234 8.58 8.01 12.75
N GLY A 235 8.53 6.75 12.27
CA GLY A 235 9.55 5.71 12.48
C GLY A 235 10.98 5.96 11.94
N GLY A 236 11.38 7.22 11.68
CA GLY A 236 12.73 7.60 11.25
C GLY A 236 13.54 8.36 12.31
N ARG A 237 12.97 8.70 13.48
CA ARG A 237 13.66 9.45 14.53
C ARG A 237 13.30 8.97 15.95
N ARG A 238 13.41 7.67 16.22
CA ARG A 238 13.60 7.30 17.62
C ARG A 238 15.06 7.56 17.95
N SER A 239 15.28 8.72 18.56
CA SER A 239 16.49 9.10 19.27
C SER A 239 16.97 7.90 20.07
N SER A 240 18.15 7.41 19.75
CA SER A 240 18.94 6.47 20.55
C SER A 240 19.47 7.14 21.83
N GLU A 241 18.76 8.13 22.36
CA GLU A 241 19.16 8.87 23.55
C GLU A 241 18.21 8.50 24.69
N GLY A 242 18.76 7.77 25.67
CA GLY A 242 18.21 7.69 27.01
C GLY A 242 17.37 6.46 27.32
N SER A 243 18.03 5.36 27.70
CA SER A 243 17.81 4.75 29.03
C SER A 243 18.76 3.56 29.23
N VAL A 244 20.03 3.87 29.43
CA VAL A 244 20.92 3.00 30.21
C VAL A 244 20.84 3.53 31.64
N ASN A 245 19.91 2.99 32.41
CA ASN A 245 20.01 2.90 33.87
C ASN A 245 19.16 1.70 34.30
N GLY A 246 19.73 0.52 34.05
CA GLY A 246 19.27 -0.72 34.64
C GLY A 246 19.55 -0.72 36.14
N SER A 247 18.53 -0.43 36.93
CA SER A 247 18.44 -0.94 38.30
C SER A 247 17.48 -2.13 38.26
N CYS A 248 18.02 -3.34 38.35
CA CYS A 248 17.24 -4.56 38.55
C CYS A 248 16.63 -4.56 39.96
N PRO A 249 15.30 -4.70 40.12
CA PRO A 249 14.73 -5.27 41.32
C PRO A 249 14.69 -6.79 41.14
N ARG A 250 15.51 -7.48 41.94
CA ARG A 250 15.23 -8.88 42.29
C ARG A 250 13.97 -8.92 43.14
N ASP A 251 13.38 -10.10 43.17
CA ASP A 251 12.32 -10.56 44.07
C ASP A 251 10.89 -10.26 43.60
N LEU A 252 10.21 -11.31 43.14
CA LEU A 252 8.99 -11.81 43.77
C LEU A 252 8.63 -13.16 43.12
N ASP A 253 9.22 -14.20 43.72
CA ASP A 253 8.67 -15.54 43.72
C ASP A 253 7.45 -15.58 44.67
N ALA A 254 6.57 -16.58 44.48
CA ALA A 254 5.37 -16.88 45.28
C ALA A 254 4.06 -16.13 44.97
N SER A 255 3.30 -16.66 44.01
CA SER A 255 1.82 -16.82 44.14
C SER A 255 1.28 -17.77 43.06
N LYS A 256 1.57 -19.06 43.22
CA LYS A 256 0.86 -20.16 42.56
C LYS A 256 0.36 -21.13 43.62
N GLU A 257 -0.74 -20.79 44.29
CA GLU A 257 -1.61 -21.79 44.91
C GLU A 257 -2.95 -21.15 45.27
N ARG A 258 -4.02 -21.95 45.15
CA ARG A 258 -5.43 -21.65 45.52
C ARG A 258 -6.37 -21.19 44.41
N ILE A 259 -6.59 -21.99 43.36
CA ILE A 259 -7.95 -22.15 42.78
C ILE A 259 -8.17 -23.59 42.31
N THR A 260 -8.35 -24.52 43.25
CA THR A 260 -9.04 -25.81 42.99
C THR A 260 -9.66 -26.31 44.28
N LYS A 261 -10.87 -25.83 44.61
CA LYS A 261 -11.82 -26.50 45.51
C LYS A 261 -13.15 -25.74 45.53
N ARG A 262 -13.99 -25.93 44.52
CA ARG A 262 -15.45 -25.72 44.62
C ARG A 262 -16.20 -26.42 43.49
N ALA A 263 -16.14 -27.75 43.52
CA ALA A 263 -17.04 -28.60 42.74
C ALA A 263 -17.17 -29.94 43.47
N ARG A 264 -18.01 -29.95 44.52
CA ARG A 264 -18.63 -31.12 45.17
C ARG A 264 -19.46 -30.59 46.33
N MET A 265 -20.66 -30.12 46.01
CA MET A 265 -21.85 -30.08 46.85
C MET A 265 -22.95 -29.40 46.04
N ASN A 266 -23.65 -30.22 45.27
CA ASN A 266 -25.10 -30.22 45.01
C ASN A 266 -25.37 -31.27 43.94
#